data_AF-A0A974P4R6-F1
#
_entry.id   AF-A0A974P4R6-F1
#
_cell.length_a   1.000
_cell.length_b   1.000
_cell.length_c   1.000
_cell.angle_alpha   90.00
_cell.angle_beta   90.00
_cell.angle_gamma   90.00
#
_symmetry.space_group_name_H-M   'P 1'
#
loop_
_entity.id
_entity.type
_entity.pdbx_description
1 polymer ?
#
loop_
_entity_poly.entity_id
_entity_poly.type
_entity_poly.pdbx_seq_one_letter_code
_entity_poly.pdbx_strand_id
1 'polypeptide(L)'
;MLSSDQTSRLHGLSDLRITPDGRLVSISDEGDLLESRVLLDKTGRLAGLGPGKLTVLTGPDGKPLQGKAQADAEGMAILANGDMLISFERINRILVYPAKGAREAPFPVATFQENSGLEALSADPAAGPDAYVTAGEDSGETWTCRLSAACVKGPTLDKPAEFGVVAVNRLAGGNTAWLFRAWDPVRGSRITLKILGPPARSPAWTSPSP
;
A
#
# COMPACT_ATOMS: atom_id res chain seq x y z
N MET A 1 -14.58 -12.95 7.88
CA MET A 1 -13.34 -13.14 8.66
C MET A 1 -12.53 -14.22 7.98
N LEU A 2 -11.23 -14.00 7.76
CA LEU A 2 -10.33 -15.05 7.31
C LEU A 2 -9.91 -15.90 8.53
N SER A 3 -9.95 -17.22 8.41
CA SER A 3 -9.64 -18.13 9.52
C SER A 3 -8.94 -19.38 9.01
N SER A 4 -8.13 -20.01 9.87
CA SER A 4 -7.46 -21.28 9.61
C SER A 4 -7.49 -22.13 10.87
N ASP A 5 -7.60 -23.46 10.69
CA ASP A 5 -7.45 -24.46 11.74
C ASP A 5 -5.97 -24.79 12.03
N GLN A 6 -5.05 -24.37 11.17
CA GLN A 6 -3.61 -24.62 11.29
C GLN A 6 -2.84 -23.48 11.97
N THR A 7 -3.39 -22.27 11.98
CA THR A 7 -2.72 -21.10 12.55
C THR A 7 -3.70 -20.04 13.01
N SER A 8 -3.35 -19.34 14.09
CA SER A 8 -4.06 -18.16 14.57
C SER A 8 -3.58 -16.87 13.91
N ARG A 9 -2.47 -16.88 13.14
CA ARG A 9 -1.77 -15.68 12.62
C ARG A 9 -2.50 -14.92 11.51
N LEU A 10 -3.68 -15.37 11.09
CA LEU A 10 -4.51 -14.68 10.10
C LEU A 10 -5.34 -13.56 10.75
N HIS A 11 -4.67 -12.64 11.43
CA HIS A 11 -5.24 -11.42 12.01
C HIS A 11 -4.38 -10.20 11.63
N GLY A 12 -4.88 -9.00 11.92
CA GLY A 12 -4.10 -7.77 11.71
C GLY A 12 -3.74 -7.51 10.24
N LEU A 13 -4.55 -7.98 9.29
CA LEU A 13 -4.28 -7.76 7.87
C LEU A 13 -4.48 -6.28 7.53
N SER A 14 -3.45 -5.65 6.95
CA SER A 14 -3.43 -4.21 6.68
C SER A 14 -3.71 -3.89 5.22
N ASP A 15 -3.13 -4.65 4.27
CA ASP A 15 -3.39 -4.50 2.84
C ASP A 15 -3.52 -5.85 2.13
N LEU A 16 -4.19 -5.85 0.97
CA LEU A 16 -4.31 -6.99 0.07
C LEU A 16 -4.32 -6.57 -1.40
N ARG A 17 -3.77 -7.43 -2.24
CA ARG A 17 -3.81 -7.32 -3.69
C ARG A 17 -4.33 -8.61 -4.30
N ILE A 18 -5.24 -8.47 -5.26
CA ILE A 18 -5.70 -9.57 -6.10
C ILE A 18 -5.14 -9.34 -7.50
N THR A 19 -4.34 -10.27 -7.99
CA THR A 19 -3.78 -10.21 -9.34
C THR A 19 -4.79 -10.72 -10.39
N PRO A 20 -4.62 -10.40 -11.69
CA PRO A 20 -5.53 -10.85 -12.73
C PRO A 20 -5.69 -12.37 -12.83
N ASP A 21 -4.66 -13.14 -12.45
CA ASP A 21 -4.71 -14.60 -12.41
C ASP A 21 -5.37 -15.16 -11.14
N GLY A 22 -5.92 -14.32 -10.26
CA GLY A 22 -6.66 -14.72 -9.07
C GLY A 22 -5.80 -15.05 -7.84
N ARG A 23 -4.51 -14.69 -7.85
CA ARG A 23 -3.66 -14.78 -6.66
C ARG A 23 -4.02 -13.64 -5.71
N LEU A 24 -4.18 -13.98 -4.43
CA LEU A 24 -4.27 -13.03 -3.34
C LEU A 24 -2.89 -12.92 -2.68
N VAL A 25 -2.44 -11.69 -2.46
CA VAL A 25 -1.29 -11.37 -1.61
C VAL A 25 -1.79 -10.43 -0.54
N SER A 26 -1.47 -10.68 0.72
CA SER A 26 -1.85 -9.80 1.84
C SER A 26 -0.72 -9.72 2.84
N ILE A 27 -0.61 -8.55 3.48
CA ILE A 27 0.36 -8.26 4.53
C ILE A 27 -0.36 -8.01 5.85
N SER A 28 0.32 -8.24 6.97
CA SER A 28 -0.19 -7.91 8.31
C SER A 28 0.72 -6.95 9.06
N ASP A 29 0.11 -6.25 10.01
CA ASP A 29 0.72 -5.40 11.02
C ASP A 29 1.62 -6.19 12.02
N GLU A 30 1.61 -7.53 11.94
CA GLU A 30 2.50 -8.44 12.66
C GLU A 30 3.69 -8.92 11.80
N GLY A 31 3.82 -8.41 10.58
CA GLY A 31 4.93 -8.70 9.68
C GLY A 31 4.77 -10.00 8.90
N ASP A 32 3.54 -10.44 8.66
CA ASP A 32 3.27 -11.64 7.87
C ASP A 32 2.92 -11.30 6.42
N LEU A 33 3.31 -12.22 5.52
CA LEU A 33 2.95 -12.26 4.12
C LEU A 33 2.13 -13.52 3.87
N LEU A 34 0.87 -13.32 3.49
CA LEU A 34 -0.04 -14.36 3.04
C LEU A 34 -0.12 -14.35 1.52
N GLU A 35 0.19 -15.48 0.90
CA GLU A 35 -0.11 -15.73 -0.50
C GLU A 35 -1.13 -16.86 -0.62
N SER A 36 -2.19 -16.66 -1.39
CA SER A 36 -3.22 -17.67 -1.63
C SER A 36 -3.90 -17.46 -2.99
N ARG A 37 -4.95 -18.22 -3.27
CA ARG A 37 -5.79 -18.09 -4.47
C ARG A 37 -7.22 -17.83 -4.06
N VAL A 38 -7.84 -16.83 -4.67
CA VAL A 38 -9.27 -16.57 -4.50
C VAL A 38 -10.06 -17.71 -5.17
N LEU A 39 -10.97 -18.32 -4.42
CA LEU A 39 -11.90 -19.31 -4.94
C LEU A 39 -13.26 -18.67 -5.13
N LEU A 40 -13.80 -18.80 -6.35
CA LEU A 40 -15.14 -18.34 -6.69
C LEU A 40 -16.06 -19.53 -6.90
N ASP A 41 -17.32 -19.39 -6.49
CA ASP A 41 -18.35 -20.37 -6.81
C ASP A 41 -18.79 -20.29 -8.28
N LYS A 42 -19.70 -21.18 -8.70
CA LYS A 42 -20.24 -21.22 -10.07
C LYS A 42 -21.00 -19.95 -10.48
N THR A 43 -21.37 -19.10 -9.54
CA THR A 43 -22.06 -17.82 -9.76
C THR A 43 -21.09 -16.63 -9.72
N GLY A 44 -19.79 -16.87 -9.56
CA GLY A 44 -18.75 -15.84 -9.48
C GLY A 44 -18.63 -15.17 -8.11
N ARG A 45 -19.24 -15.72 -7.05
CA ARG A 45 -19.13 -15.17 -5.70
C ARG A 45 -17.93 -15.75 -4.97
N LEU A 46 -17.34 -14.96 -4.06
CA LEU A 46 -16.26 -15.43 -3.18
C LEU A 46 -16.73 -16.64 -2.36
N ALA A 47 -16.14 -17.80 -2.63
CA ALA A 47 -16.41 -19.05 -1.91
C ALA A 47 -15.38 -19.32 -0.81
N GLY A 48 -14.18 -18.73 -0.91
CA GLY A 48 -13.12 -18.86 0.07
C GLY A 48 -11.75 -18.60 -0.53
N LEU A 49 -10.71 -19.02 0.19
CA LEU A 49 -9.34 -19.05 -0.29
C LEU A 49 -8.87 -20.51 -0.43
N GLY A 50 -8.05 -20.76 -1.45
CA GLY A 50 -7.37 -22.04 -1.61
C GLY A 50 -6.23 -22.21 -0.61
N PRO A 51 -5.46 -23.31 -0.73
CA PRO A 51 -4.22 -23.49 0.03
C PRO A 51 -3.34 -22.24 -0.10
N GLY A 52 -2.92 -21.72 1.04
CA GLY A 52 -2.10 -20.53 1.13
C GLY A 52 -0.74 -20.81 1.74
N LYS A 53 0.20 -19.91 1.50
CA LYS A 53 1.51 -19.87 2.13
C LYS A 53 1.56 -18.64 3.03
N LEU A 54 1.84 -18.86 4.31
CA LEU A 54 2.07 -17.80 5.28
C LEU A 54 3.56 -17.76 5.63
N THR A 55 4.21 -16.63 5.41
CA THR A 55 5.63 -16.41 5.71
C THR A 55 5.82 -15.12 6.48
N VAL A 56 6.94 -15.02 7.21
CA VAL A 56 7.37 -13.76 7.83
C VAL A 56 8.07 -12.88 6.80
N LEU A 57 7.80 -11.58 6.86
CA LEU A 57 8.56 -10.58 6.14
C LEU A 57 9.99 -10.51 6.70
N THR A 58 10.95 -10.31 5.81
CA THR A 58 12.37 -10.20 6.16
C THR A 58 12.88 -8.79 5.97
N GLY A 59 13.88 -8.42 6.76
CA GLY A 59 14.63 -7.18 6.59
C GLY A 59 15.72 -7.29 5.52
N PRO A 60 16.42 -6.17 5.23
CA PRO A 60 17.53 -6.17 4.27
C PRO A 60 18.71 -7.08 4.64
N ASP A 61 18.85 -7.45 5.91
CA ASP A 61 19.84 -8.41 6.39
C ASP A 61 19.44 -9.88 6.15
N GLY A 62 18.27 -10.11 5.54
CA GLY A 62 17.72 -11.43 5.24
C GLY A 62 17.09 -12.12 6.45
N LYS A 63 17.05 -11.49 7.62
CA LYS A 63 16.43 -12.06 8.82
C LYS A 63 14.96 -11.66 8.93
N PRO A 64 14.12 -12.47 9.59
CA PRO A 64 12.74 -12.09 9.88
C PRO A 64 12.68 -10.78 10.67
N LEU A 65 11.77 -9.88 10.31
CA LEU A 65 11.50 -8.68 11.09
C LEU A 65 11.07 -9.07 12.52
N GLN A 66 11.66 -8.43 13.53
CA GLN A 66 11.45 -8.79 14.94
C GLN A 66 10.73 -7.67 15.68
N GLY A 67 9.58 -8.02 16.27
CA GLY A 67 8.80 -7.12 17.11
C GLY A 67 8.02 -6.05 16.33
N LYS A 68 6.99 -5.50 17.00
CA LYS A 68 6.01 -4.59 16.39
C LYS A 68 6.66 -3.42 15.67
N ALA A 69 7.63 -2.75 16.30
CA ALA A 69 8.32 -1.60 15.70
C ALA A 69 8.98 -1.87 14.32
N GLN A 70 9.41 -3.10 14.05
CA GLN A 70 10.02 -3.47 12.78
C GLN A 70 9.00 -4.08 11.81
N ALA A 71 8.01 -4.79 12.32
CA ALA A 71 7.13 -5.67 11.56
C ALA A 71 5.81 -5.01 11.12
N ASP A 72 5.52 -3.79 11.59
CA ASP A 72 4.25 -3.09 11.39
C ASP A 72 3.98 -2.69 9.93
N ALA A 73 3.57 -3.65 9.10
CA ALA A 73 3.38 -3.46 7.67
C ALA A 73 1.97 -2.95 7.36
N GLU A 74 1.86 -1.84 6.62
CA GLU A 74 0.58 -1.14 6.46
C GLU A 74 0.08 -1.10 5.01
N GLY A 75 0.91 -0.67 4.07
CA GLY A 75 0.53 -0.52 2.66
C GLY A 75 1.39 -1.38 1.73
N MET A 76 0.80 -1.83 0.62
CA MET A 76 1.47 -2.69 -0.37
C MET A 76 1.26 -2.22 -1.81
N ALA A 77 2.33 -2.21 -2.60
CA ALA A 77 2.28 -2.12 -4.05
C ALA A 77 2.97 -3.31 -4.71
N ILE A 78 2.47 -3.72 -5.88
CA ILE A 78 3.15 -4.70 -6.75
C ILE A 78 3.45 -3.99 -8.06
N LEU A 79 4.73 -3.84 -8.40
CA LEU A 79 5.18 -3.22 -9.65
C LEU A 79 4.98 -4.16 -10.84
N ALA A 80 5.06 -3.61 -12.04
CA ALA A 80 4.88 -4.37 -13.28
C ALA A 80 5.90 -5.49 -13.47
N ASN A 81 7.09 -5.37 -12.89
CA ASN A 81 8.13 -6.39 -12.90
C ASN A 81 7.93 -7.49 -11.82
N GLY A 82 6.90 -7.36 -10.98
CA GLY A 82 6.58 -8.30 -9.90
C GLY A 82 7.21 -7.94 -8.54
N ASP A 83 8.06 -6.91 -8.47
CA ASP A 83 8.62 -6.45 -7.20
C ASP A 83 7.49 -5.94 -6.29
N MET A 84 7.53 -6.33 -5.02
CA MET A 84 6.56 -5.90 -4.01
C MET A 84 7.16 -4.80 -3.15
N LEU A 85 6.46 -3.68 -2.99
CA LEU A 85 6.81 -2.65 -2.03
C LEU A 85 5.87 -2.74 -0.83
N ILE A 86 6.41 -2.59 0.36
CA ILE A 86 5.68 -2.58 1.62
C ILE A 86 6.12 -1.37 2.44
N SER A 87 5.16 -0.56 2.88
CA SER A 87 5.39 0.49 3.88
C SER A 87 5.24 -0.07 5.29
N PHE A 88 6.05 0.47 6.21
CA PHE A 88 6.02 0.10 7.62
C PHE A 88 5.76 1.32 8.50
N GLU A 89 4.92 1.17 9.52
CA GLU A 89 4.72 2.18 10.57
C GLU A 89 5.70 1.99 11.74
N ARG A 90 5.66 2.94 12.71
CA ARG A 90 6.61 3.12 13.83
C ARG A 90 8.03 3.46 13.38
N ILE A 91 8.68 2.55 12.65
CA ILE A 91 9.92 2.82 11.93
C ILE A 91 9.56 3.04 10.46
N ASN A 92 9.09 4.27 10.21
CA ASN A 92 8.61 4.73 8.91
C ASN A 92 9.66 4.50 7.82
N ARG A 93 9.37 3.57 6.93
CA ARG A 93 10.19 3.24 5.76
C ARG A 93 9.35 2.49 4.72
N ILE A 94 9.89 2.35 3.52
CA ILE A 94 9.37 1.44 2.51
C ILE A 94 10.48 0.44 2.19
N LEU A 95 10.16 -0.86 2.25
CA LEU A 95 11.04 -1.91 1.72
C LEU A 95 10.52 -2.36 0.35
N VAL A 96 11.43 -2.61 -0.57
CA VAL A 96 11.15 -3.32 -1.81
C VAL A 96 11.70 -4.75 -1.72
N TYR A 97 10.85 -5.70 -2.09
CA TYR A 97 11.09 -7.13 -2.13
C TYR A 97 11.13 -7.58 -3.59
N PRO A 98 12.32 -7.56 -4.22
CA PRO A 98 12.50 -8.23 -5.50
C PRO A 98 12.46 -9.76 -5.33
N ALA A 99 12.71 -10.51 -6.40
CA ALA A 99 12.72 -11.98 -6.37
C ALA A 99 13.62 -12.60 -5.27
N LYS A 100 14.64 -11.87 -4.78
CA LYS A 100 15.51 -12.31 -3.68
C LYS A 100 15.86 -11.13 -2.75
N GLY A 101 15.59 -11.33 -1.47
CA GLY A 101 15.95 -10.38 -0.42
C GLY A 101 15.03 -9.17 -0.35
N ALA A 102 15.42 -8.20 0.48
CA ALA A 102 14.75 -6.93 0.64
C ALA A 102 15.79 -5.81 0.65
N ARG A 103 15.39 -4.60 0.28
CA ARG A 103 16.19 -3.39 0.47
C ARG A 103 15.29 -2.20 0.69
N GLU A 104 15.84 -1.12 1.22
CA GLU A 104 15.10 0.14 1.31
C GLU A 104 14.76 0.69 -0.08
N ALA A 105 13.55 1.22 -0.18
CA ALA A 105 13.08 2.03 -1.29
C ALA A 105 13.03 3.50 -0.84
N PRO A 106 13.15 4.46 -1.79
CA PRO A 106 12.89 5.86 -1.47
C PRO A 106 11.52 6.04 -0.80
N PHE A 107 11.43 6.94 0.17
CA PHE A 107 10.18 7.26 0.82
C PHE A 107 10.19 8.75 1.18
N PRO A 108 9.02 9.39 1.33
CA PRO A 108 8.96 10.81 1.62
C PRO A 108 9.59 11.13 2.98
N VAL A 109 10.45 12.16 3.00
CA VAL A 109 10.94 12.75 4.25
C VAL A 109 9.86 13.67 4.80
N ALA A 110 9.07 13.16 5.74
CA ALA A 110 8.01 13.87 6.43
C ALA A 110 7.95 13.43 7.91
N THR A 111 7.29 14.22 8.74
CA THR A 111 7.01 13.84 10.13
C THR A 111 5.69 13.09 10.18
N PHE A 112 5.71 11.90 10.76
CA PHE A 112 4.52 11.08 11.01
C PHE A 112 4.25 11.03 12.51
N GLN A 113 2.98 11.01 12.90
CA GLN A 113 2.59 10.79 14.30
C GLN A 113 2.95 9.36 14.72
N GLU A 114 2.98 9.13 16.03
CA GLU A 114 3.12 7.77 16.56
C GLU A 114 1.89 6.95 16.15
N ASN A 115 2.12 5.75 15.60
CA ASN A 115 1.07 4.86 15.07
C ASN A 115 0.33 5.43 13.85
N SER A 116 1.03 6.22 13.05
CA SER A 116 0.62 6.64 11.72
C SER A 116 1.83 6.61 10.78
N GLY A 117 1.54 6.62 9.49
CA GLY A 117 2.60 6.56 8.49
C GLY A 117 2.09 6.61 7.06
N LEU A 118 2.63 5.70 6.26
CA LEU A 118 2.35 5.58 4.84
C LEU A 118 1.42 4.39 4.56
N GLU A 119 0.22 4.39 5.13
CA GLU A 119 -0.74 3.28 4.96
C GLU A 119 -1.21 3.14 3.50
N ALA A 120 -1.37 4.26 2.79
CA ALA A 120 -1.70 4.24 1.37
C ALA A 120 -0.44 4.03 0.50
N LEU A 121 -0.37 2.92 -0.24
CA LEU A 121 0.70 2.65 -1.20
C LEU A 121 0.14 1.97 -2.46
N SER A 122 0.56 2.38 -3.67
CA SER A 122 0.19 1.70 -4.92
C SER A 122 1.20 1.94 -6.03
N ALA A 123 1.29 1.02 -7.00
CA ALA A 123 2.10 1.24 -8.20
C ALA A 123 1.54 2.39 -9.04
N ASP A 124 2.43 3.14 -9.70
CA ASP A 124 2.07 4.30 -10.52
C ASP A 124 2.62 4.19 -11.95
N PRO A 125 2.10 3.25 -12.77
CA PRO A 125 2.65 2.94 -14.09
C PRO A 125 2.58 4.12 -15.06
N ALA A 126 1.68 5.07 -14.83
CA ALA A 126 1.58 6.30 -15.64
C ALA A 126 2.76 7.25 -15.39
N ALA A 127 3.34 7.22 -14.19
CA ALA A 127 4.56 7.96 -13.88
C ALA A 127 5.80 7.18 -14.35
N GLY A 128 5.80 5.85 -14.30
CA GLY A 128 6.86 5.01 -14.88
C GLY A 128 6.87 3.59 -14.31
N PRO A 129 7.73 2.71 -14.85
CA PRO A 129 7.72 1.28 -14.51
C PRO A 129 8.14 0.97 -13.07
N ASP A 130 8.90 1.86 -12.44
CA ASP A 130 9.39 1.75 -11.07
C ASP A 130 8.74 2.76 -10.10
N ALA A 131 7.69 3.44 -10.56
CA ALA A 131 7.02 4.49 -9.83
C ALA A 131 5.89 3.95 -8.96
N TYR A 132 5.65 4.61 -7.83
CA TYR A 132 4.57 4.32 -6.91
C TYR A 132 4.08 5.61 -6.26
N VAL A 133 2.83 5.59 -5.83
CA VAL A 133 2.16 6.68 -5.13
C VAL A 133 1.93 6.28 -3.68
N THR A 134 2.13 7.23 -2.78
CA THR A 134 1.84 7.06 -1.35
C THR A 134 1.24 8.34 -0.76
N ALA A 135 0.67 8.24 0.44
CA ALA A 135 0.18 9.38 1.20
C ALA A 135 0.42 9.20 2.69
N GLY A 136 0.57 10.33 3.38
CA GLY A 136 0.63 10.38 4.83
C GLY A 136 -0.78 10.25 5.37
N GLU A 137 -0.99 9.27 6.24
CA GLU A 137 -2.30 8.93 6.79
C GLU A 137 -3.00 10.18 7.36
N ASP A 138 -2.37 10.84 8.33
CA ASP A 138 -2.94 12.00 9.03
C ASP A 138 -2.88 13.29 8.22
N SER A 139 -1.78 13.53 7.52
CA SER A 139 -1.54 14.81 6.85
C SER A 139 -2.34 14.93 5.56
N GLY A 140 -2.68 13.80 4.93
CA GLY A 140 -3.25 13.75 3.58
C GLY A 140 -2.29 14.22 2.49
N GLU A 141 -1.03 14.52 2.82
CA GLU A 141 0.00 14.83 1.83
C GLU A 141 0.27 13.61 0.96
N THR A 142 0.44 13.81 -0.34
CA THR A 142 0.71 12.72 -1.28
C THR A 142 2.09 12.87 -1.89
N TRP A 143 2.65 11.75 -2.35
CA TRP A 143 3.91 11.72 -3.07
C TRP A 143 3.88 10.71 -4.20
N THR A 144 4.52 11.05 -5.31
CA THR A 144 4.94 10.09 -6.33
C THR A 144 6.43 9.83 -6.13
N CYS A 145 6.78 8.58 -5.89
CA CYS A 145 8.14 8.11 -5.68
C CYS A 145 8.56 7.17 -6.81
N ARG A 146 9.85 6.91 -6.91
CA ARG A 146 10.44 5.93 -7.84
C ARG A 146 11.48 5.11 -7.09
N LEU A 147 11.78 3.91 -7.57
CA LEU A 147 12.95 3.19 -7.04
C LEU A 147 14.26 3.86 -7.51
N SER A 148 14.23 4.55 -8.65
CA SER A 148 15.36 5.23 -9.27
C SER A 148 15.55 6.70 -8.88
N ALA A 149 14.61 7.31 -8.14
CA ALA A 149 14.65 8.73 -7.82
C ALA A 149 13.94 9.05 -6.50
N ALA A 150 14.23 10.23 -5.94
CA ALA A 150 13.56 10.73 -4.76
C ALA A 150 12.06 10.96 -4.98
N CYS A 151 11.30 10.93 -3.88
CA CYS A 151 9.88 11.25 -3.88
C CYS A 151 9.61 12.72 -4.22
N VAL A 152 8.59 12.94 -5.06
CA VAL A 152 8.10 14.26 -5.44
C VAL A 152 6.76 14.48 -4.77
N LYS A 153 6.63 15.58 -4.02
CA LYS A 153 5.39 15.96 -3.33
C LYS A 153 4.29 16.26 -4.36
N GLY A 154 3.13 15.66 -4.15
CA GLY A 154 1.90 15.87 -4.90
C GLY A 154 0.93 16.79 -4.17
N PRO A 155 -0.33 16.88 -4.63
CA PRO A 155 -1.36 17.65 -3.93
C PRO A 155 -1.70 17.01 -2.57
N THR A 156 -2.04 17.83 -1.60
CA THR A 156 -2.66 17.36 -0.35
C THR A 156 -4.12 17.01 -0.60
N LEU A 157 -4.56 15.87 -0.08
CA LEU A 157 -5.95 15.42 -0.17
C LEU A 157 -6.81 16.26 0.79
N ASP A 158 -7.90 16.80 0.24
CA ASP A 158 -8.95 17.38 1.06
C ASP A 158 -9.67 16.27 1.83
N LYS A 159 -9.47 16.22 3.14
CA LYS A 159 -10.09 15.24 4.05
C LYS A 159 -10.37 15.89 5.40
N PRO A 160 -11.42 15.46 6.12
CA PRO A 160 -11.61 15.84 7.51
C PRO A 160 -10.43 15.37 8.37
N ALA A 161 -10.13 16.10 9.44
CA ALA A 161 -8.98 15.82 10.30
C ALA A 161 -9.05 14.43 10.95
N GLU A 162 -10.25 13.94 11.24
CA GLU A 162 -10.46 12.64 11.89
C GLU A 162 -10.33 11.43 10.95
N PHE A 163 -10.13 11.64 9.66
CA PHE A 163 -9.98 10.56 8.68
C PHE A 163 -8.50 10.40 8.28
N GLY A 164 -7.97 9.19 8.42
CA GLY A 164 -6.68 8.79 7.87
C GLY A 164 -6.79 8.37 6.39
N VAL A 165 -5.72 8.56 5.60
CA VAL A 165 -5.58 8.02 4.25
C VAL A 165 -4.97 6.62 4.32
N VAL A 166 -5.79 5.59 4.06
CA VAL A 166 -5.45 4.19 4.39
C VAL A 166 -5.24 3.29 3.19
N ALA A 167 -5.66 3.71 2.00
CA ALA A 167 -5.36 2.98 0.78
C ALA A 167 -5.38 3.89 -0.45
N VAL A 168 -4.64 3.49 -1.48
CA VAL A 168 -4.67 4.12 -2.80
C VAL A 168 -4.64 3.07 -3.89
N ASN A 169 -5.29 3.36 -5.01
CA ASN A 169 -5.16 2.58 -6.23
C ASN A 169 -5.25 3.46 -7.48
N ARG A 170 -4.30 3.28 -8.40
CA ARG A 170 -4.37 3.90 -9.73
C ARG A 170 -5.36 3.12 -10.59
N LEU A 171 -6.33 3.81 -11.16
CA LEU A 171 -7.40 3.23 -11.97
C LEU A 171 -7.13 3.43 -13.47
N ALA A 172 -7.81 2.63 -14.29
CA ALA A 172 -7.87 2.87 -15.73
C ALA A 172 -8.41 4.29 -16.01
N GLY A 173 -7.91 4.91 -17.08
CA GLY A 173 -8.29 6.28 -17.46
C GLY A 173 -7.58 7.39 -16.68
N GLY A 174 -6.61 7.06 -15.83
CA GLY A 174 -5.79 8.04 -15.09
C GLY A 174 -6.43 8.54 -13.80
N ASN A 175 -7.57 7.99 -13.39
CA ASN A 175 -8.20 8.29 -12.12
C ASN A 175 -7.42 7.63 -10.96
N THR A 176 -7.61 8.16 -9.76
CA THR A 176 -7.03 7.59 -8.53
C THR A 176 -8.11 7.41 -7.47
N ALA A 177 -8.24 6.19 -6.96
CA ALA A 177 -9.07 5.86 -5.83
C ALA A 177 -8.28 6.05 -4.53
N TRP A 178 -8.79 6.87 -3.63
CA TRP A 178 -8.25 7.09 -2.29
C TRP A 178 -9.27 6.63 -1.25
N LEU A 179 -8.85 5.74 -0.36
CA LEU A 179 -9.66 5.26 0.75
C LEU A 179 -9.30 6.02 2.02
N PHE A 180 -10.32 6.50 2.71
CA PHE A 180 -10.20 7.19 3.96
C PHE A 180 -10.94 6.42 5.05
N ARG A 181 -10.35 6.31 6.23
CA ARG A 181 -10.94 5.63 7.39
C ARG A 181 -10.91 6.53 8.61
N ALA A 182 -11.96 6.46 9.42
CA ALA A 182 -12.01 7.03 10.76
C ALA A 182 -12.64 6.01 11.70
N TRP A 183 -12.26 6.04 12.98
CA TRP A 183 -12.89 5.23 14.02
C TRP A 183 -13.02 6.03 15.31
N ASP A 184 -14.14 5.84 16.00
CA ASP A 184 -14.29 6.23 17.40
C ASP A 184 -15.31 5.32 18.11
N PRO A 185 -15.31 5.25 19.45
CA PRO A 185 -16.19 4.35 20.19
C PRO A 185 -17.70 4.60 19.99
N VAL A 186 -18.11 5.81 19.60
CA VAL A 186 -19.53 6.19 19.49
C VAL A 186 -20.06 5.90 18.09
N ARG A 187 -19.29 6.24 17.05
CA ARG A 187 -19.70 6.14 15.64
C ARG A 187 -19.15 4.89 14.95
N GLY A 188 -18.21 4.18 15.56
CA GLY A 188 -17.54 3.03 14.98
C GLY A 188 -16.71 3.38 13.74
N SER A 189 -16.43 2.36 12.92
CA SER A 189 -15.66 2.51 11.68
C SER A 189 -16.46 3.25 10.61
N ARG A 190 -15.83 4.27 10.03
CA ARG A 190 -16.38 5.07 8.95
C ARG A 190 -15.38 5.06 7.80
N ILE A 191 -15.84 4.74 6.61
CA ILE A 191 -15.00 4.59 5.42
C ILE A 191 -15.57 5.46 4.30
N THR A 192 -14.70 6.24 3.65
CA THR A 192 -15.04 7.03 2.48
C THR A 192 -14.09 6.71 1.34
N LEU A 193 -14.62 6.53 0.13
CA LEU A 193 -13.83 6.40 -1.09
C LEU A 193 -13.97 7.69 -1.91
N LYS A 194 -12.85 8.32 -2.27
CA LYS A 194 -12.84 9.41 -3.26
C LYS A 194 -12.13 8.95 -4.52
N ILE A 195 -12.78 9.11 -5.67
CA ILE A 195 -12.18 8.90 -6.99
C ILE A 195 -11.88 10.26 -7.58
N LEU A 196 -10.61 10.57 -7.73
CA LEU A 196 -10.14 11.83 -8.29
C LEU A 196 -9.67 11.62 -9.73
N GLY A 197 -9.98 12.58 -10.60
CA GLY A 197 -9.49 12.60 -11.97
C GLY A 197 -7.96 12.69 -12.03
N PRO A 198 -7.36 12.50 -13.23
CA PRO A 198 -5.94 12.73 -13.41
C PRO A 198 -5.58 14.17 -12.97
N PRO A 199 -4.41 14.38 -12.34
CA PRO A 199 -3.94 15.73 -12.05
C PRO A 199 -3.94 16.54 -13.36
N ALA A 200 -4.38 17.80 -13.28
CA ALA A 200 -4.31 18.70 -14.43
C ALA A 200 -2.87 18.69 -14.96
N ARG A 201 -2.70 18.39 -16.26
CA ARG A 201 -1.35 18.42 -16.86
C ARG A 201 -0.81 19.83 -16.69
N SER A 202 0.34 19.97 -16.02
CA SER A 202 1.11 21.21 -16.10
C SER A 202 1.36 21.53 -17.57
N PRO A 203 1.18 22.77 -18.03
CA PRO A 203 1.52 23.12 -19.41
C PRO A 203 2.98 22.73 -19.66
N ALA A 204 3.20 22.00 -20.76
CA ALA A 204 4.54 21.68 -21.21
C ALA A 204 5.31 23.00 -21.31
N TRP A 205 6.47 23.08 -20.66
CA TRP A 205 7.41 24.17 -20.87
C TRP A 205 7.78 24.19 -22.35
N THR A 206 7.13 25.05 -23.13
CA THR A 206 7.60 25.41 -24.47
C THR A 206 8.82 26.29 -24.26
N SER A 207 10.01 25.74 -24.48
CA SER A 207 11.22 26.53 -24.58
C SER A 207 11.00 27.66 -25.59
N PRO A 208 11.38 28.92 -25.29
CA PRO A 208 11.33 29.97 -26.30
C PRO A 208 12.28 29.58 -27.44
N SER A 209 11.77 29.63 -28.67
CA SER A 209 12.59 29.47 -29.87
C SER A 209 13.63 30.60 -29.94
N PRO A 210 14.82 30.32 -30.53
CA PRO A 210 15.95 31.25 -30.55
C PRO A 210 15.68 32.56 -31.28
#